data_AF-Q2EUB8-F1
#
_entry.id   AF-Q2EUB8-F1
#
_cell.length_a   1.000
_cell.length_b   1.000
_cell.length_c   1.000
_cell.angle_alpha   90.00
_cell.angle_beta   90.00
_cell.angle_gamma   90.00
#
_symmetry.space_group_name_H-M   'P 1'
#
loop_
_entity.id
_entity.type
_entity.pdbx_description
1 polymer ?
#
loop_
_entity_poly.entity_id
_entity_poly.type
_entity_poly.pdbx_seq_one_letter_code
_entity_poly.pdbx_strand_id
1 'polypeptide(L)'
;AQQTPLYEQHTLCGARMVDFHGWMMPLHYGSQIDEHHAVRTDAGMFDVSHMTIVDLRGSRTREFLRYLLANDVAKLTKSGKALYSGMLNASGSVIDDLIVYYFTEDFFRLVVNSATREKDLSWITQHAEPFGIEITVR
;
A
#
# COMPACT_ATOMS: atom_id res chain seq x y z
N ALA A 1 -1.62 19.86 -3.93
CA ALA A 1 -1.55 18.42 -4.24
C ALA A 1 -0.15 18.05 -4.70
N GLN A 2 0.36 16.90 -4.29
CA GLN A 2 1.62 16.30 -4.73
C GLN A 2 1.47 15.72 -6.15
N GLN A 3 2.60 15.48 -6.82
CA GLN A 3 2.66 14.87 -8.15
C GLN A 3 3.48 13.59 -8.06
N THR A 4 3.04 12.54 -8.76
CA THR A 4 3.87 11.34 -8.94
C THR A 4 5.03 11.64 -9.91
N PRO A 5 6.10 10.84 -9.92
CA PRO A 5 7.16 10.97 -10.92
C PRO A 5 6.69 10.81 -12.37
N LEU A 6 5.47 10.29 -12.60
CA LEU A 6 4.87 10.08 -13.91
C LEU A 6 3.92 11.20 -14.34
N TYR A 7 3.79 12.29 -13.56
CA TYR A 7 2.85 13.38 -13.85
C TYR A 7 2.99 13.95 -15.28
N GLU A 8 4.22 14.20 -15.73
CA GLU A 8 4.46 14.69 -17.10
C GLU A 8 4.03 13.66 -18.17
N GLN A 9 4.22 12.37 -17.91
CA GLN A 9 3.75 11.33 -18.84
C GLN A 9 2.23 11.27 -18.87
N HIS A 10 1.55 11.51 -17.74
CA HIS A 10 0.10 11.59 -17.70
C HIS A 10 -0.43 12.72 -18.59
N THR A 11 0.16 13.92 -18.49
CA THR A 11 -0.28 15.06 -19.31
C THR A 11 -0.02 14.82 -20.80
N LEU A 12 1.13 14.22 -21.15
CA LEU A 12 1.44 13.82 -22.53
C LEU A 12 0.47 12.76 -23.08
N CYS A 13 0.01 11.84 -22.25
CA CYS A 13 -1.02 10.86 -22.59
C CYS A 13 -2.45 11.42 -22.62
N GLY A 14 -2.65 12.73 -22.45
CA GLY A 14 -3.96 13.36 -22.51
C GLY A 14 -4.82 13.18 -21.25
N ALA A 15 -4.19 12.92 -20.10
CA ALA A 15 -4.91 12.73 -18.85
C ALA A 15 -5.75 13.94 -18.44
N ARG A 16 -6.98 13.66 -18.00
CA ARG A 16 -7.77 14.59 -17.21
C ARG A 16 -7.39 14.46 -15.74
N MET A 17 -6.57 15.38 -15.26
CA MET A 17 -6.06 15.35 -13.89
C MET A 17 -7.10 15.81 -12.86
N VAL A 18 -7.13 15.14 -11.70
CA VAL A 18 -7.96 15.48 -10.54
C VAL A 18 -7.16 15.41 -9.25
N ASP A 19 -7.65 16.07 -8.20
CA ASP A 19 -7.14 15.90 -6.84
C ASP A 19 -7.73 14.63 -6.23
N PHE A 20 -6.88 13.64 -6.01
CA PHE A 20 -7.19 12.40 -5.32
C PHE A 20 -6.43 12.36 -3.98
N HIS A 21 -7.10 12.75 -2.90
CA HIS A 21 -6.53 12.79 -1.54
C HIS A 21 -5.18 13.55 -1.45
N GLY A 22 -5.08 14.67 -2.15
CA GLY A 22 -3.88 15.49 -2.17
C GLY A 22 -2.85 15.05 -3.20
N TRP A 23 -3.16 14.12 -4.12
CA TRP A 23 -2.33 13.77 -5.28
C TRP A 23 -3.00 14.17 -6.59
N MET A 24 -2.23 14.71 -7.53
CA MET A 24 -2.71 14.94 -8.89
C MET A 24 -2.65 13.63 -9.67
N MET A 25 -3.80 12.98 -9.84
CA MET A 25 -3.93 11.69 -10.51
C MET A 25 -4.82 11.79 -11.76
N PRO A 26 -4.59 10.96 -12.78
CA PRO A 26 -5.44 10.87 -13.96
C PRO A 26 -6.81 10.26 -13.58
N LEU A 27 -7.91 10.98 -13.82
CA LEU A 27 -9.26 10.43 -13.71
C LEU A 27 -9.60 9.53 -14.91
N HIS A 28 -9.07 9.89 -16.08
CA HIS A 28 -9.10 9.15 -17.34
C HIS A 28 -8.16 9.83 -18.35
N TYR A 29 -7.81 9.14 -19.43
CA TYR A 29 -7.02 9.61 -20.57
C TYR A 29 -7.87 9.89 -21.82
N GLY A 30 -9.19 9.76 -21.69
CA GLY A 30 -10.16 10.20 -22.70
C GLY A 30 -11.52 9.53 -22.50
N SER A 31 -11.51 8.23 -22.27
CA SER A 31 -12.71 7.39 -22.13
C SER A 31 -12.50 6.34 -21.04
N GLN A 32 -13.20 6.51 -19.90
CA GLN A 32 -13.17 5.53 -18.80
C GLN A 32 -13.70 4.14 -19.23
N ILE A 33 -14.63 4.12 -20.19
CA ILE A 33 -15.20 2.88 -20.72
C ILE A 33 -14.14 2.14 -21.54
N ASP A 34 -13.38 2.83 -22.38
CA ASP A 34 -12.33 2.19 -23.18
C ASP A 34 -11.17 1.72 -22.30
N GLU A 35 -10.79 2.51 -21.29
CA GLU A 35 -9.80 2.10 -20.28
C GLU A 35 -10.25 0.84 -19.52
N HIS A 36 -11.52 0.76 -19.13
CA HIS A 36 -12.09 -0.43 -18.52
C HIS A 36 -12.03 -1.64 -19.46
N HIS A 37 -12.43 -1.47 -20.72
CA HIS A 37 -12.39 -2.54 -21.72
C HIS A 37 -10.96 -3.01 -21.97
N ALA A 38 -9.99 -2.10 -22.12
CA ALA A 38 -8.58 -2.44 -22.30
C ALA A 38 -8.08 -3.37 -21.19
N VAL A 39 -8.40 -3.08 -19.92
CA VAL A 39 -8.03 -3.94 -18.78
C VAL A 39 -8.74 -5.30 -18.80
N ARG A 40 -9.96 -5.38 -19.36
CA ARG A 40 -10.75 -6.61 -19.39
C ARG A 40 -10.41 -7.52 -20.56
N THR A 41 -9.99 -6.95 -21.69
CA THR A 41 -9.85 -7.69 -22.95
C THR A 41 -8.42 -7.73 -23.48
N ASP A 42 -7.53 -6.88 -22.99
CA ASP A 42 -6.13 -6.81 -23.40
C ASP A 42 -5.23 -6.44 -22.21
N ALA A 43 -4.57 -5.27 -22.24
CA ALA A 43 -3.72 -4.77 -21.18
C ALA A 43 -4.05 -3.31 -20.84
N GLY A 44 -4.01 -2.99 -19.55
CA GLY A 44 -4.05 -1.62 -19.06
C GLY A 44 -3.04 -1.44 -17.92
N MET A 45 -2.63 -0.21 -17.70
CA MET A 45 -1.68 0.16 -16.65
C MET A 45 -2.22 1.32 -15.83
N PHE A 46 -1.86 1.34 -14.54
CA PHE A 46 -2.27 2.38 -13.61
C PHE A 46 -1.04 2.89 -12.89
N ASP A 47 -0.91 4.21 -12.80
CA ASP A 47 0.04 4.80 -11.86
C ASP A 47 -0.54 4.72 -10.45
N VAL A 48 0.07 3.85 -9.63
CA VAL A 48 -0.30 3.64 -8.23
C VAL A 48 0.80 4.13 -7.28
N SER A 49 1.69 5.02 -7.76
CA SER A 49 2.82 5.54 -6.98
C SER A 49 2.40 6.45 -5.81
N HIS A 50 1.12 6.84 -5.74
CA HIS A 50 0.55 7.56 -4.61
C HIS A 50 0.35 6.67 -3.37
N MET A 51 0.34 5.33 -3.54
CA MET A 51 0.34 4.40 -2.40
C MET A 51 1.66 4.49 -1.64
N THR A 52 1.63 4.12 -0.36
CA THR A 52 2.82 4.13 0.48
C THR A 52 3.37 2.73 0.66
N ILE A 53 4.67 2.56 0.38
CA ILE A 53 5.40 1.33 0.63
C ILE A 53 6.15 1.46 1.95
N VAL A 54 5.95 0.49 2.84
CA VAL A 54 6.62 0.43 4.15
C VAL A 54 7.41 -0.87 4.27
N ASP A 55 8.73 -0.76 4.35
CA ASP A 55 9.61 -1.88 4.67
C ASP A 55 9.74 -2.02 6.19
N LEU A 56 9.61 -3.25 6.68
CA LEU A 56 9.73 -3.61 8.10
C LEU A 56 10.86 -4.63 8.26
N ARG A 57 11.86 -4.30 9.09
CA ARG A 57 13.02 -5.17 9.34
C ARG A 57 13.25 -5.43 10.83
N GLY A 58 13.67 -6.64 11.15
CA GLY A 58 14.01 -7.05 12.51
C GLY A 58 13.55 -8.47 12.86
N SER A 59 14.23 -9.12 13.79
CA SER A 59 13.96 -10.52 14.16
C SER A 59 12.55 -10.77 14.71
N ARG A 60 11.86 -9.73 15.17
CA ARG A 60 10.49 -9.78 15.70
C ARG A 60 9.43 -9.27 14.73
N THR A 61 9.77 -8.99 13.46
CA THR A 61 8.80 -8.44 12.48
C THR A 61 7.61 -9.35 12.27
N ARG A 62 7.82 -10.68 12.15
CA ARG A 62 6.71 -11.62 12.04
C ARG A 62 5.81 -11.59 13.28
N GLU A 63 6.40 -11.59 14.48
CA GLU A 63 5.66 -11.54 15.75
C GLU A 63 4.78 -10.28 15.82
N PHE A 64 5.36 -9.12 15.51
CA PHE A 64 4.66 -7.85 15.43
C PHE A 64 3.48 -7.90 14.45
N LEU A 65 3.69 -8.40 13.23
CA LEU A 65 2.64 -8.44 12.21
C LEU A 65 1.50 -9.40 12.54
N ARG A 66 1.76 -10.48 13.28
CA ARG A 66 0.71 -11.38 13.79
C ARG A 66 -0.15 -10.73 14.88
N TYR A 67 0.38 -9.70 15.55
CA TYR A 67 -0.38 -8.89 16.50
C TYR A 67 -1.15 -7.76 15.80
N LEU A 68 -0.51 -7.08 14.85
CA LEU A 68 -1.06 -5.88 14.20
C LEU A 68 -2.18 -6.18 13.20
N LEU A 69 -2.05 -7.29 12.45
CA LEU A 69 -2.94 -7.62 11.34
C LEU A 69 -3.99 -8.66 11.75
N ALA A 70 -5.22 -8.48 11.27
CA ALA A 70 -6.29 -9.43 11.54
C ALA A 70 -6.16 -10.75 10.77
N ASN A 71 -5.45 -10.76 9.62
CA ASN A 71 -5.05 -11.99 8.94
C ASN A 71 -3.69 -12.47 9.47
N ASP A 72 -3.41 -13.76 9.34
CA ASP A 72 -2.19 -14.36 9.92
C ASP A 72 -1.05 -14.46 8.91
N VAL A 73 -0.02 -13.64 9.09
CA VAL A 73 1.21 -13.69 8.28
C VAL A 73 1.99 -14.99 8.44
N ALA A 74 1.75 -15.82 9.47
CA ALA A 74 2.32 -17.17 9.56
C ALA A 74 1.93 -18.07 8.38
N LYS A 75 0.86 -17.74 7.65
CA LYS A 75 0.48 -18.40 6.40
C LYS A 75 1.50 -18.16 5.26
N LEU A 76 2.32 -17.12 5.36
CA LEU A 76 3.35 -16.77 4.38
C LEU A 76 4.64 -17.55 4.68
N THR A 77 4.76 -18.73 4.04
CA THR A 77 5.88 -19.66 4.24
C THR A 77 6.90 -19.67 3.10
N LYS A 78 6.55 -19.11 1.92
CA LYS A 78 7.44 -19.04 0.75
C LYS A 78 7.83 -17.59 0.49
N SER A 79 9.12 -17.32 0.32
CA SER A 79 9.63 -15.98 0.02
C SER A 79 8.91 -15.37 -1.20
N GLY A 80 8.59 -14.09 -1.14
CA GLY A 80 7.83 -13.33 -2.13
C GLY A 80 6.30 -13.51 -2.04
N LYS A 81 5.78 -14.35 -1.15
CA LYS A 81 4.32 -14.50 -0.98
C LYS A 81 3.72 -13.26 -0.32
N ALA A 82 2.50 -12.96 -0.74
CA ALA A 82 1.71 -11.86 -0.22
C ALA A 82 0.36 -12.35 0.32
N LEU A 83 -0.25 -11.56 1.20
CA LEU A 83 -1.66 -11.69 1.55
C LEU A 83 -2.30 -10.32 1.75
N TYR A 84 -3.63 -10.31 1.64
CA TYR A 84 -4.48 -9.18 1.99
C TYR A 84 -4.94 -9.27 3.45
N SER A 85 -4.94 -8.14 4.16
CA SER A 85 -5.39 -8.07 5.54
C SER A 85 -6.03 -6.72 5.86
N GLY A 86 -6.98 -6.74 6.79
CA GLY A 86 -7.32 -5.55 7.55
C GLY A 86 -6.32 -5.31 8.68
N MET A 87 -6.05 -4.04 8.96
CA MET A 87 -5.43 -3.53 10.18
C MET A 87 -6.52 -2.89 11.01
N LEU A 88 -6.73 -3.36 12.24
CA LEU A 88 -7.88 -2.97 13.06
C LEU A 88 -7.44 -2.22 14.31
N ASN A 89 -8.35 -1.41 14.86
CA ASN A 89 -8.20 -0.92 16.22
C ASN A 89 -8.77 -1.93 17.23
N ALA A 90 -8.59 -1.66 18.53
CA ALA A 90 -9.04 -2.56 19.60
C ALA A 90 -10.57 -2.75 19.67
N SER A 91 -11.37 -1.85 19.06
CA SER A 91 -12.82 -1.98 18.95
C SER A 91 -13.26 -2.84 17.75
N GLY A 92 -12.30 -3.33 16.94
CA GLY A 92 -12.57 -4.12 15.74
C GLY A 92 -12.89 -3.30 14.50
N SER A 93 -12.83 -1.96 14.56
CA SER A 93 -13.02 -1.11 13.39
C SER A 93 -11.79 -1.13 12.51
N VAL A 94 -12.01 -1.09 11.19
CA VAL A 94 -10.93 -1.05 10.19
C VAL A 94 -10.22 0.29 10.25
N ILE A 95 -8.91 0.24 10.48
CA ILE A 95 -8.01 1.38 10.31
C ILE A 95 -7.69 1.51 8.83
N ASP A 96 -7.16 0.45 8.21
CA ASP A 96 -6.96 0.37 6.76
C ASP A 96 -6.97 -1.09 6.30
N ASP A 97 -7.13 -1.30 5.01
CA ASP A 97 -6.83 -2.55 4.33
C ASP A 97 -5.49 -2.46 3.58
N LEU A 98 -4.73 -3.55 3.56
CA LEU A 98 -3.39 -3.53 3.00
C LEU A 98 -2.95 -4.88 2.44
N ILE A 99 -1.90 -4.83 1.60
CA ILE A 99 -1.15 -6.00 1.18
C ILE A 99 0.15 -6.08 1.97
N VAL A 100 0.44 -7.26 2.52
CA VAL A 100 1.73 -7.57 3.15
C VAL A 100 2.47 -8.64 2.36
N TYR A 101 3.76 -8.41 2.13
CA TYR A 101 4.69 -9.31 1.46
C TYR A 101 5.70 -9.86 2.47
N TYR A 102 5.97 -11.16 2.37
CA TYR A 102 7.00 -11.87 3.13
C TYR A 102 8.23 -12.09 2.25
N PHE A 103 9.40 -11.63 2.70
CA PHE A 103 10.68 -11.92 2.04
C PHE A 103 11.50 -12.90 2.88
N THR A 104 11.75 -12.56 4.14
CA THR A 104 12.40 -13.39 5.16
C THR A 104 11.71 -13.18 6.52
N GLU A 105 12.04 -13.98 7.52
CA GLU A 105 11.46 -13.90 8.89
C GLU A 105 11.61 -12.51 9.54
N ASP A 106 12.64 -11.80 9.08
CA ASP A 106 13.14 -10.53 9.52
C ASP A 106 12.97 -9.42 8.46
N PHE A 107 12.25 -9.69 7.37
CA PHE A 107 11.92 -8.68 6.37
C PHE A 107 10.54 -8.88 5.73
N PHE A 108 9.67 -7.91 5.97
CA PHE A 108 8.34 -7.80 5.37
C PHE A 108 8.13 -6.43 4.73
N ARG A 109 7.15 -6.33 3.83
CA ARG A 109 6.72 -5.07 3.23
C ARG A 109 5.21 -4.92 3.30
N LEU A 110 4.75 -3.75 3.70
CA LEU A 110 3.36 -3.34 3.62
C LEU A 110 3.16 -2.36 2.46
N VAL A 111 1.99 -2.40 1.85
CA VAL A 111 1.53 -1.39 0.88
C VAL A 111 0.16 -0.90 1.36
N VAL A 112 0.08 0.38 1.72
CA VAL A 112 -1.12 1.03 2.31
C VAL A 112 -1.65 2.14 1.41
N ASN A 113 -2.92 2.51 1.62
CA ASN A 113 -3.60 3.51 0.81
C ASN A 113 -3.01 4.92 1.01
N SER A 114 -3.12 5.78 -0.02
CA SER A 114 -2.61 7.16 0.07
C SER A 114 -3.33 7.99 1.12
N ALA A 115 -4.65 7.84 1.23
CA ALA A 115 -5.47 8.67 2.12
C ALA A 115 -5.19 8.39 3.61
N THR A 116 -4.70 7.19 3.91
CA THR A 116 -4.47 6.68 5.26
C THR A 116 -3.00 6.73 5.68
N ARG A 117 -2.08 7.05 4.76
CA ARG A 117 -0.62 7.09 4.97
C ARG A 117 -0.20 7.56 6.36
N GLU A 118 -0.51 8.81 6.72
CA GLU A 118 0.00 9.40 7.97
C GLU A 118 -0.59 8.73 9.22
N LYS A 119 -1.88 8.38 9.16
CA LYS A 119 -2.57 7.65 10.23
C LYS A 119 -1.95 6.26 10.42
N ASP A 120 -1.70 5.56 9.32
CA ASP A 120 -1.17 4.21 9.34
C ASP A 120 0.29 4.19 9.79
N LEU A 121 1.12 5.12 9.30
CA LEU A 121 2.50 5.27 9.75
C LEU A 121 2.57 5.55 11.25
N SER A 122 1.71 6.44 11.77
CA SER A 122 1.63 6.70 13.21
C SER A 122 1.22 5.43 13.97
N TRP A 123 0.20 4.72 13.51
CA TRP A 123 -0.30 3.51 14.16
C TRP A 123 0.74 2.39 14.16
N ILE A 124 1.35 2.11 13.01
CA ILE A 124 2.39 1.10 12.85
C ILE A 124 3.60 1.44 13.73
N THR A 125 4.09 2.67 13.69
CA THR A 125 5.26 3.10 14.47
C THR A 125 5.02 2.96 15.96
N GLN A 126 3.86 3.41 16.44
CA GLN A 126 3.49 3.32 17.85
C GLN A 126 3.48 1.85 18.34
N HIS A 127 2.90 0.93 17.57
CA HIS A 127 2.78 -0.46 18.00
C HIS A 127 4.04 -1.30 17.73
N ALA A 128 4.93 -0.83 16.86
CA ALA A 128 6.19 -1.50 16.54
C ALA A 128 7.31 -1.20 17.54
N GLU A 129 7.24 -0.08 18.28
CA GLU A 129 8.29 0.33 19.23
C GLU A 129 8.69 -0.80 20.21
N PRO A 130 7.76 -1.51 20.89
CA PRO A 130 8.13 -2.57 21.84
C PRO A 130 8.74 -3.82 21.18
N PHE A 131 8.64 -3.93 19.86
CA PHE A 131 9.20 -5.03 19.07
C PHE A 131 10.58 -4.68 18.50
N GLY A 132 11.01 -3.41 18.54
CA GLY A 132 12.31 -2.97 18.04
C GLY A 132 12.44 -3.14 16.52
N ILE A 133 11.37 -2.88 15.77
CA ILE A 133 11.35 -3.02 14.31
C ILE A 133 11.91 -1.75 13.66
N GLU A 134 12.80 -1.92 12.70
CA GLU A 134 13.23 -0.85 11.81
C GLU A 134 12.15 -0.64 10.73
N ILE A 135 11.61 0.58 10.67
CA ILE A 135 10.57 0.98 9.72
C ILE A 135 11.17 1.93 8.70
N THR A 136 11.10 1.59 7.42
CA THR A 136 11.54 2.45 6.32
C THR A 136 10.39 2.73 5.36
N VAL A 137 10.07 4.01 5.17
CA VAL A 137 9.08 4.45 4.19
C VAL A 137 9.77 4.74 2.86
N ARG A 138 9.21 4.23 1.77
CA ARG A 138 9.70 4.45 0.40
C ARG A 138 8.78 5.36 -0.40
#